data_AF-J8E078-F1
#
_entry.id   AF-J8E078-F1
#
_cell.length_a   1.000
_cell.length_b   1.000
_cell.length_c   1.000
_cell.angle_alpha   90.00
_cell.angle_beta   90.00
_cell.angle_gamma   90.00
#
_symmetry.space_group_name_H-M   'P 1'
#
loop_
_entity.id
_entity.type
_entity.pdbx_description
1 polymer ?
#
loop_
_entity_poly.entity_id
_entity_poly.type
_entity_poly.pdbx_seq_one_letter_code
_entity_poly.pdbx_strand_id
1 'polypeptide(L)'
;MIHKKIYNARNLKTAKGTLIIEGPVSTHNLEMYEFHPDLIAFRPAEQQYKAIVEISKLPEARLIIARHDQTIVGYVTYLYPDPLERWSEGKIENLIELGAIEVVPAFRGCSVGKNLLEVSMMDDHMEDYIILTTEYYWHWDLKQTGLNVWEYRKVMEKMMNAGGLQWMATDDPEICSHPANCLMVRIGKRVDTDSIQAFDRLRFHNRFMY
;
A
#
# COMPACT_ATOMS: atom_id res chain seq x y z
N MET A 1 18.36 -6.39 -8.20
CA MET A 1 18.56 -5.61 -6.93
C MET A 1 18.62 -6.50 -5.68
N ILE A 2 19.31 -6.11 -4.59
CA ILE A 2 19.23 -6.78 -3.27
C ILE A 2 18.19 -6.04 -2.40
N HIS A 3 17.16 -6.74 -1.94
CA HIS A 3 16.06 -6.18 -1.15
C HIS A 3 16.35 -6.14 0.35
N LYS A 4 17.12 -5.15 0.80
CA LYS A 4 17.38 -4.95 2.24
C LYS A 4 16.14 -4.38 2.93
N LYS A 5 15.84 -4.91 4.12
CA LYS A 5 14.64 -4.58 4.92
C LYS A 5 15.07 -4.28 6.36
N ILE A 6 14.63 -3.16 6.90
CA ILE A 6 14.85 -2.78 8.30
C ILE A 6 13.50 -2.80 9.01
N TYR A 7 13.42 -3.61 10.06
CA TYR A 7 12.25 -3.65 10.93
C TYR A 7 12.13 -2.34 11.72
N ASN A 8 10.95 -1.74 11.66
CA ASN A 8 10.57 -0.56 12.43
C ASN A 8 9.25 -0.82 13.16
N ALA A 9 9.07 -0.17 14.31
CA ALA A 9 7.84 -0.31 15.08
C ALA A 9 7.48 0.98 15.82
N ARG A 10 6.18 1.18 16.06
CA ARG A 10 5.64 2.28 16.86
C ARG A 10 4.37 1.84 17.60
N ASN A 11 4.22 2.32 18.83
CA ASN A 11 2.96 2.21 19.57
C ASN A 11 2.01 3.36 19.20
N LEU A 12 0.77 3.02 18.84
CA LEU A 12 -0.31 3.96 18.54
C LEU A 12 -1.40 3.84 19.61
N LYS A 13 -1.53 4.85 20.46
CA LYS A 13 -2.59 4.91 21.47
C LYS A 13 -3.91 5.28 20.80
N THR A 14 -4.95 4.48 21.02
CA THR A 14 -6.32 4.76 20.58
C THR A 14 -7.28 4.69 21.77
N ALA A 15 -8.51 5.17 21.60
CA ALA A 15 -9.56 5.01 22.61
C ALA A 15 -9.94 3.54 22.87
N LYS A 16 -9.58 2.62 21.97
CA LYS A 16 -9.94 1.19 22.01
C LYS A 16 -8.79 0.28 22.45
N GLY A 17 -7.64 0.85 22.79
CA GLY A 17 -6.43 0.10 23.12
C GLY A 17 -5.20 0.67 22.43
N THR A 18 -4.03 0.14 22.79
CA THR A 18 -2.77 0.49 22.13
C THR A 18 -2.52 -0.50 21.01
N LEU A 19 -2.34 0.00 19.80
CA LEU A 19 -1.91 -0.79 18.65
C LEU A 19 -0.38 -0.77 18.54
N ILE A 20 0.19 -1.88 18.12
CA ILE A 20 1.59 -1.97 17.68
C ILE A 20 1.58 -1.93 16.16
N ILE A 21 2.19 -0.89 15.59
CA ILE A 21 2.37 -0.75 14.15
C ILE A 21 3.80 -1.15 13.84
N GLU A 22 4.02 -2.24 13.11
CA GLU A 22 5.34 -2.83 12.96
C GLU A 22 5.57 -3.52 11.62
N GLY A 23 6.82 -3.47 11.14
CA GLY A 23 7.27 -4.27 10.00
C GLY A 23 8.53 -3.71 9.32
N PRO A 24 9.02 -4.34 8.25
CA PRO A 24 8.42 -5.53 7.62
C PRO A 24 8.45 -6.75 8.54
N VAL A 25 7.30 -7.40 8.72
CA VAL A 25 7.17 -8.59 9.58
C VAL A 25 7.61 -9.82 8.80
N SER A 26 8.35 -10.73 9.44
CA SER A 26 8.74 -12.00 8.84
C SER A 26 7.55 -12.95 8.70
N THR A 27 7.61 -13.86 7.73
CA THR A 27 6.61 -14.93 7.56
C THR A 27 6.39 -15.71 8.86
N HIS A 28 7.47 -16.07 9.56
CA HIS A 28 7.39 -16.79 10.83
C HIS A 28 6.59 -16.04 11.89
N ASN A 29 6.79 -14.71 12.01
CA ASN A 29 6.05 -13.91 12.97
C ASN A 29 4.58 -13.75 12.56
N LEU A 30 4.31 -13.60 11.27
CA LEU A 30 2.95 -13.51 10.76
C LEU A 30 2.14 -14.76 11.09
N GLU A 31 2.72 -15.94 10.86
CA GLU A 31 2.09 -17.24 11.14
C GLU A 31 1.73 -17.44 12.62
N MET A 32 2.35 -16.70 13.54
CA MET A 32 2.05 -16.72 14.97
C MET A 32 0.90 -15.78 15.37
N TYR A 33 0.48 -14.87 14.50
CA TYR A 33 -0.60 -13.93 14.77
C TYR A 33 -1.95 -14.43 14.26
N GLU A 34 -3.00 -13.95 14.90
CA GLU A 34 -4.36 -14.10 14.43
C GLU A 34 -4.70 -13.02 13.41
N PHE A 35 -5.56 -13.33 12.45
CA PHE A 35 -6.04 -12.36 11.46
C PHE A 35 -7.49 -11.99 11.75
N HIS A 36 -7.77 -10.70 11.92
CA HIS A 36 -9.10 -10.26 12.33
C HIS A 36 -10.15 -10.59 11.25
N PRO A 37 -11.32 -11.16 11.62
CA PRO A 37 -12.32 -11.64 10.66
C PRO A 37 -12.98 -10.55 9.82
N ASP A 38 -12.90 -9.29 10.25
CA ASP A 38 -13.44 -8.12 9.51
C ASP A 38 -12.47 -7.52 8.47
N LEU A 39 -11.29 -8.10 8.27
CA LEU A 39 -10.38 -7.73 7.18
C LEU A 39 -10.82 -8.45 5.89
N ILE A 40 -11.88 -7.92 5.27
CA ILE A 40 -12.63 -8.56 4.17
C ILE A 40 -12.80 -7.68 2.92
N ALA A 41 -12.13 -6.52 2.85
CA ALA A 41 -12.32 -5.57 1.76
C ALA A 41 -11.89 -6.13 0.40
N PHE A 42 -10.89 -7.02 0.38
CA PHE A 42 -10.35 -7.63 -0.85
C PHE A 42 -10.88 -9.04 -1.09
N ARG A 43 -10.87 -9.88 -0.05
CA ARG A 43 -11.22 -11.31 -0.08
C ARG A 43 -11.72 -11.73 1.31
N PRO A 44 -12.38 -12.89 1.47
CA PRO A 44 -12.66 -13.43 2.80
C PRO A 44 -11.39 -13.51 3.66
N ALA A 45 -11.50 -13.22 4.96
CA ALA A 45 -10.36 -13.02 5.85
C ALA A 45 -9.34 -14.17 5.84
N GLU A 46 -9.80 -15.43 5.82
CA GLU A 46 -8.92 -16.60 5.75
C GLU A 46 -8.12 -16.66 4.44
N GLN A 47 -8.73 -16.29 3.32
CA GLN A 47 -8.06 -16.24 2.01
C GLN A 47 -7.08 -15.07 1.95
N GLN A 48 -7.46 -13.92 2.52
CA GLN A 48 -6.60 -12.75 2.58
C GLN A 48 -5.37 -13.01 3.46
N TYR A 49 -5.55 -13.68 4.60
CA TYR A 49 -4.44 -14.08 5.46
C TYR A 49 -3.46 -15.02 4.74
N LYS A 50 -3.97 -16.04 4.04
CA LYS A 50 -3.14 -16.92 3.20
C LYS A 50 -2.36 -16.14 2.14
N ALA A 51 -3.02 -15.20 1.45
CA ALA A 51 -2.37 -14.37 0.45
C ALA A 51 -1.24 -13.51 1.05
N ILE A 52 -1.48 -12.89 2.20
CA ILE A 52 -0.49 -12.08 2.92
C ILE A 52 0.72 -12.92 3.37
N VAL A 53 0.48 -14.13 3.86
CA VAL A 53 1.56 -15.07 4.24
C VAL A 53 2.39 -15.46 3.01
N GLU A 54 1.77 -15.76 1.86
CA GLU A 54 2.51 -16.03 0.63
C GLU A 54 3.30 -14.81 0.13
N ILE A 55 2.71 -13.62 0.14
CA ILE A 55 3.39 -12.37 -0.21
C ILE A 55 4.62 -12.17 0.68
N SER A 56 4.53 -12.44 1.99
CA SER A 56 5.65 -12.25 2.92
C SER A 56 6.91 -13.08 2.59
N LYS A 57 6.76 -14.15 1.79
CA LYS A 57 7.86 -15.01 1.35
C LYS A 57 8.63 -14.42 0.16
N LEU A 58 8.07 -13.43 -0.53
CA LEU A 58 8.72 -12.80 -1.68
C LEU A 58 9.95 -11.98 -1.25
N PRO A 59 11.08 -12.06 -1.97
CA PRO A 59 12.32 -11.37 -1.60
C PRO A 59 12.16 -9.86 -1.45
N GLU A 60 11.39 -9.22 -2.31
CA GLU A 60 11.13 -7.78 -2.32
C GLU A 60 10.04 -7.36 -1.34
N ALA A 61 9.13 -8.29 -1.00
CA ALA A 61 7.90 -7.91 -0.33
C ALA A 61 8.13 -7.37 1.08
N ARG A 62 7.32 -6.38 1.44
CA ARG A 62 7.31 -5.76 2.77
C ARG A 62 5.88 -5.77 3.27
N LEU A 63 5.67 -6.38 4.43
CA LEU A 63 4.37 -6.36 5.09
C LEU A 63 4.49 -5.63 6.42
N ILE A 64 3.77 -4.52 6.55
CA ILE A 64 3.66 -3.79 7.80
C ILE A 64 2.26 -4.06 8.34
N ILE A 65 2.16 -4.39 9.63
CA ILE A 65 0.90 -4.72 10.29
C ILE A 65 0.56 -3.71 11.36
N ALA A 66 -0.72 -3.57 11.64
CA ALA A 66 -1.26 -2.98 12.84
C ALA A 66 -1.84 -4.11 13.67
N ARG A 67 -1.29 -4.34 14.87
CA ARG A 67 -1.65 -5.43 15.74
C ARG A 67 -2.22 -4.92 17.05
N HIS A 68 -3.30 -5.54 17.51
CA HIS A 68 -3.84 -5.41 18.85
C HIS A 68 -3.66 -6.74 19.57
N ASP A 69 -2.86 -6.77 20.63
CA ASP A 69 -2.42 -8.02 21.27
C ASP A 69 -1.87 -9.03 20.26
N GLN A 70 -2.48 -10.20 20.03
CA GLN A 70 -2.00 -11.17 19.03
C GLN A 70 -2.74 -11.10 17.70
N THR A 71 -3.63 -10.12 17.51
CA THR A 71 -4.52 -10.05 16.36
C THR A 71 -4.14 -8.90 15.42
N ILE A 72 -3.90 -9.22 14.15
CA ILE A 72 -3.72 -8.26 13.06
C ILE A 72 -5.07 -7.60 12.77
N VAL A 73 -5.14 -6.29 12.99
CA VAL A 73 -6.33 -5.45 12.78
C VAL A 73 -6.18 -4.46 11.61
N GLY A 74 -5.03 -4.50 10.95
CA GLY A 74 -4.77 -3.79 9.71
C GLY A 74 -3.40 -4.15 9.15
N TYR A 75 -3.19 -3.87 7.87
CA TYR A 75 -1.92 -4.17 7.19
C TYR A 75 -1.72 -3.26 5.99
N VAL A 76 -0.48 -3.18 5.53
CA VAL A 76 -0.11 -2.66 4.21
C VAL A 76 0.93 -3.58 3.58
N THR A 77 0.75 -3.90 2.29
CA THR A 77 1.67 -4.71 1.49
C THR A 77 2.45 -3.84 0.52
N TYR A 78 3.73 -4.16 0.33
CA TYR A 78 4.53 -3.70 -0.80
C TYR A 78 5.13 -4.92 -1.50
N LEU A 79 5.06 -4.98 -2.82
CA LEU A 79 5.57 -6.07 -3.65
C LEU A 79 5.82 -5.57 -5.07
N TYR A 80 6.36 -6.38 -5.97
CA TYR A 80 6.37 -6.00 -7.38
C TYR A 80 4.95 -5.90 -7.95
N PRO A 81 4.71 -5.01 -8.93
CA PRO A 81 3.41 -4.95 -9.59
C PRO A 81 3.01 -6.29 -10.22
N ASP A 82 1.71 -6.57 -10.28
CA ASP A 82 1.19 -7.83 -10.83
C ASP A 82 1.69 -8.03 -12.28
N PRO A 83 2.27 -9.19 -12.64
CA PRO A 83 2.72 -9.51 -13.99
C PRO A 83 1.63 -9.41 -15.08
N LEU A 84 0.36 -9.41 -14.70
CA LEU A 84 -0.79 -9.26 -15.61
C LEU A 84 -1.23 -7.80 -15.78
N GLU A 85 -0.72 -6.89 -14.95
CA GLU A 85 -1.03 -5.47 -15.00
C GLU A 85 0.05 -4.68 -15.75
N ARG A 86 -0.40 -3.57 -16.34
CA ARG A 86 0.43 -2.63 -17.10
C ARG A 86 1.70 -2.22 -16.35
N TRP A 87 1.62 -2.08 -15.03
CA TRP A 87 2.72 -1.61 -14.18
C TRP A 87 3.93 -2.54 -14.16
N SER A 88 3.78 -3.81 -14.54
CA SER A 88 4.87 -4.77 -14.63
C SER A 88 5.61 -4.75 -15.98
N GLU A 89 4.98 -4.22 -17.04
CA GLU A 89 5.51 -4.27 -18.41
C GLU A 89 6.86 -3.56 -18.58
N GLY A 90 7.08 -2.50 -17.80
CA GLY A 90 8.31 -1.71 -17.84
C GLY A 90 9.54 -2.44 -17.29
N LYS A 91 9.36 -3.56 -16.57
CA LYS A 91 10.43 -4.36 -15.94
C LYS A 91 11.45 -3.51 -15.15
N ILE A 92 10.94 -2.49 -14.45
CA ILE A 92 11.76 -1.54 -13.69
C ILE A 92 12.12 -2.20 -12.35
N GLU A 93 13.40 -2.55 -12.14
CA GLU A 93 13.84 -3.32 -10.96
C GLU A 93 13.52 -2.64 -9.61
N ASN A 94 13.48 -1.31 -9.58
CA ASN A 94 13.18 -0.53 -8.39
C ASN A 94 11.76 0.08 -8.40
N LEU A 95 10.84 -0.51 -9.15
CA LEU A 95 9.42 -0.20 -9.07
C LEU A 95 8.71 -1.23 -8.19
N ILE A 96 8.13 -0.78 -7.08
CA ILE A 96 7.25 -1.60 -6.24
C ILE A 96 5.88 -0.95 -6.16
N GLU A 97 4.89 -1.76 -5.86
CA GLU A 97 3.52 -1.38 -5.67
C GLU A 97 3.13 -1.55 -4.20
N LEU A 98 2.48 -0.52 -3.64
CA LEU A 98 1.65 -0.67 -2.45
C LEU A 98 0.37 -1.37 -2.89
N GLY A 99 0.30 -2.69 -2.74
CA GLY A 99 -0.78 -3.49 -3.33
C GLY A 99 -2.10 -3.38 -2.59
N ALA A 100 -2.04 -3.33 -1.25
CA ALA A 100 -3.22 -3.20 -0.42
C ALA A 100 -2.91 -2.51 0.89
N ILE A 101 -3.84 -1.68 1.36
CA ILE A 101 -3.87 -1.16 2.72
C ILE A 101 -5.27 -1.32 3.29
N GLU A 102 -5.39 -1.99 4.43
CA GLU A 102 -6.69 -2.28 5.05
C GLU A 102 -6.63 -2.10 6.56
N VAL A 103 -7.73 -1.63 7.14
CA VAL A 103 -7.93 -1.50 8.60
C VAL A 103 -9.35 -1.91 8.93
N VAL A 104 -9.52 -2.73 9.96
CA VAL A 104 -10.83 -3.18 10.45
C VAL A 104 -11.71 -1.97 10.82
N PRO A 105 -13.04 -2.06 10.66
CA PRO A 105 -13.95 -0.96 10.95
C PRO A 105 -13.77 -0.37 12.36
N ALA A 106 -13.47 -1.22 13.34
CA ALA A 106 -13.27 -0.79 14.73
C ALA A 106 -12.12 0.22 14.91
N PHE A 107 -11.06 0.17 14.11
CA PHE A 107 -9.90 1.07 14.26
C PHE A 107 -9.81 2.15 13.18
N ARG A 108 -10.83 2.26 12.30
CA ARG A 108 -10.94 3.39 11.38
C ARG A 108 -11.10 4.71 12.15
N GLY A 109 -10.61 5.81 11.57
CA GLY A 109 -10.56 7.11 12.23
C GLY A 109 -9.48 7.25 13.32
N CYS A 110 -8.79 6.18 13.71
CA CYS A 110 -7.72 6.22 14.72
C CYS A 110 -6.33 6.50 14.11
N SER A 111 -6.24 6.98 12.86
CA SER A 111 -4.99 7.21 12.13
C SER A 111 -4.12 5.96 11.93
N VAL A 112 -4.71 4.76 11.94
CA VAL A 112 -3.97 3.49 11.76
C VAL A 112 -3.33 3.41 10.37
N GLY A 113 -4.11 3.65 9.30
CA GLY A 113 -3.60 3.64 7.92
C GLY A 113 -2.44 4.63 7.73
N LYS A 114 -2.57 5.82 8.29
CA LYS A 114 -1.48 6.81 8.30
C LYS A 114 -0.21 6.27 8.97
N ASN A 115 -0.32 5.64 10.15
CA ASN A 115 0.86 5.11 10.84
C ASN A 115 1.44 3.87 10.14
N LEU A 116 0.62 3.03 9.51
CA LEU A 116 1.09 1.92 8.66
C LEU A 116 2.04 2.45 7.58
N LEU A 117 1.64 3.52 6.89
CA LEU A 117 2.48 4.17 5.87
C LEU A 117 3.72 4.82 6.48
N GLU A 118 3.58 5.57 7.56
CA GLU A 118 4.74 6.22 8.21
C GLU A 118 5.79 5.20 8.66
N VAL A 119 5.39 4.11 9.32
CA VAL A 119 6.30 3.03 9.75
C VAL A 119 6.94 2.35 8.55
N SER A 120 6.19 2.14 7.47
CA SER A 120 6.73 1.57 6.23
C SER A 120 7.89 2.41 5.69
N MET A 121 7.76 3.74 5.74
CA MET A 121 8.75 4.69 5.22
C MET A 121 9.88 5.03 6.21
N MET A 122 9.90 4.43 7.41
CA MET A 122 11.02 4.58 8.36
C MET A 122 12.27 3.79 7.91
N ASP A 123 12.09 2.76 7.09
CA ASP A 123 13.22 2.05 6.47
C ASP A 123 13.82 2.92 5.36
N ASP A 124 15.06 3.36 5.54
CA ASP A 124 15.77 4.17 4.55
C ASP A 124 15.88 3.48 3.20
N HIS A 125 15.85 2.14 3.12
CA HIS A 125 15.84 1.41 1.84
C HIS A 125 14.60 1.66 0.98
N MET A 126 13.51 2.22 1.54
CA MET A 126 12.37 2.67 0.74
C MET A 126 12.72 3.84 -0.18
N GLU A 127 13.82 4.55 0.08
CA GLU A 127 14.32 5.62 -0.78
C GLU A 127 15.02 5.12 -2.05
N ASP A 128 15.24 3.81 -2.18
CA ASP A 128 15.78 3.18 -3.38
C ASP A 128 14.70 2.87 -4.42
N TYR A 129 13.41 3.05 -4.08
CA TYR A 129 12.27 2.62 -4.89
C TYR A 129 11.40 3.78 -5.40
N ILE A 130 10.82 3.57 -6.58
CA ILE A 130 9.55 4.18 -6.97
C ILE A 130 8.45 3.29 -6.39
N ILE A 131 7.57 3.88 -5.60
CA ILE A 131 6.45 3.18 -4.97
C ILE A 131 5.16 3.72 -5.56
N LEU A 132 4.44 2.92 -6.34
CA LEU A 132 3.13 3.29 -6.86
C LEU A 132 2.00 2.65 -6.04
N THR A 133 0.80 3.18 -6.19
CA THR A 133 -0.45 2.55 -5.77
C THR A 133 -1.54 2.99 -6.72
N THR A 134 -2.41 2.07 -7.12
CA THR A 134 -3.63 2.40 -7.87
C THR A 134 -4.84 2.38 -6.97
N GLU A 135 -5.65 3.43 -7.03
CA GLU A 135 -6.82 3.59 -6.18
C GLU A 135 -8.07 3.70 -7.03
N TYR A 136 -9.00 2.77 -6.80
CA TYR A 136 -10.25 2.65 -7.55
C TYR A 136 -11.46 2.81 -6.63
N TYR A 137 -12.36 3.73 -6.98
CA TYR A 137 -13.45 4.12 -6.09
C TYR A 137 -14.42 2.99 -5.75
N TRP A 138 -14.53 1.97 -6.62
CA TRP A 138 -15.41 0.81 -6.40
C TRP A 138 -14.89 -0.16 -5.33
N HIS A 139 -13.63 -0.03 -4.91
CA HIS A 139 -13.08 -0.78 -3.77
C HIS A 139 -13.27 -0.06 -2.42
N TRP A 140 -13.78 1.17 -2.42
CA TRP A 140 -13.91 1.96 -1.19
C TRP A 140 -15.18 1.63 -0.42
N ASP A 141 -15.06 1.51 0.90
CA ASP A 141 -16.18 1.26 1.80
C ASP A 141 -16.98 2.54 2.11
N LEU A 142 -17.69 3.05 1.11
CA LEU A 142 -18.52 4.24 1.21
C LEU A 142 -19.71 4.03 2.17
N LYS A 143 -20.24 2.79 2.22
CA LYS A 143 -21.44 2.46 3.00
C LYS A 143 -21.18 2.53 4.50
N GLN A 144 -20.10 1.92 5.00
CA GLN A 144 -19.82 1.95 6.43
C GLN A 144 -19.21 3.27 6.89
N THR A 145 -18.47 3.96 6.02
CA THR A 145 -17.89 5.26 6.37
C THR A 145 -18.92 6.39 6.30
N GLY A 146 -19.99 6.24 5.51
CA GLY A 146 -21.00 7.28 5.28
C GLY A 146 -20.47 8.46 4.45
N LEU A 147 -19.25 8.36 3.93
CA LEU A 147 -18.62 9.37 3.10
C LEU A 147 -19.08 9.22 1.65
N ASN A 148 -19.21 10.34 0.95
CA ASN A 148 -19.32 10.30 -0.50
C ASN A 148 -17.94 10.03 -1.14
N VAL A 149 -17.94 9.70 -2.43
CA VAL A 149 -16.74 9.37 -3.21
C VAL A 149 -15.64 10.42 -3.07
N TRP A 150 -15.98 11.71 -3.10
CA TRP A 150 -15.00 12.80 -3.06
C TRP A 150 -14.45 13.05 -1.65
N GLU A 151 -15.27 12.88 -0.63
CA GLU A 151 -14.84 12.93 0.76
C GLU A 151 -13.90 11.78 1.09
N TYR A 152 -14.25 10.57 0.65
CA TYR A 152 -13.39 9.40 0.81
C TYR A 152 -12.05 9.61 0.11
N ARG A 153 -12.07 10.08 -1.15
CA ARG A 153 -10.85 10.40 -1.90
C ARG A 153 -9.95 11.37 -1.13
N LYS A 154 -10.49 12.46 -0.58
CA LYS A 154 -9.70 13.45 0.18
C LYS A 154 -9.04 12.83 1.42
N VAL A 155 -9.76 11.95 2.13
CA VAL A 155 -9.22 11.25 3.30
C VAL A 155 -8.12 10.27 2.89
N MET A 156 -8.36 9.47 1.86
CA MET A 156 -7.39 8.52 1.30
C MET A 156 -6.14 9.26 0.81
N GLU A 157 -6.29 10.33 0.03
CA GLU A 157 -5.17 11.12 -0.48
C GLU A 157 -4.33 11.73 0.66
N LYS A 158 -4.98 12.25 1.71
CA LYS A 158 -4.28 12.76 2.90
C LYS A 158 -3.52 11.65 3.64
N MET A 159 -4.10 10.45 3.71
CA MET A 159 -3.44 9.28 4.29
C MET A 159 -2.20 8.90 3.46
N MET A 160 -2.35 8.72 2.15
CA MET A 160 -1.27 8.36 1.23
C MET A 160 -0.12 9.39 1.23
N ASN A 161 -0.45 10.69 1.30
CA ASN A 161 0.52 11.77 1.44
C ASN A 161 1.38 11.65 2.72
N ALA A 162 0.86 11.06 3.80
CA ALA A 162 1.65 10.83 5.01
C ALA A 162 2.76 9.77 4.79
N GLY A 163 2.59 8.86 3.84
CA GLY A 163 3.64 7.99 3.33
C GLY A 163 4.53 8.63 2.26
N GLY A 164 4.28 9.88 1.88
CA GLY A 164 4.98 10.57 0.80
C GLY A 164 4.52 10.22 -0.61
N LEU A 165 3.40 9.50 -0.77
CA LEU A 165 2.80 9.25 -2.07
C LEU A 165 2.02 10.48 -2.52
N GLN A 166 2.25 10.93 -3.76
CA GLN A 166 1.63 12.08 -4.37
C GLN A 166 0.87 11.67 -5.62
N TRP A 167 -0.21 12.39 -5.95
CA TRP A 167 -0.95 12.17 -7.18
C TRP A 167 -0.06 12.35 -8.41
N MET A 168 -0.13 11.42 -9.36
CA MET A 168 0.50 11.55 -10.67
C MET A 168 -0.51 11.28 -11.78
N ALA A 169 -0.39 12.04 -12.86
CA ALA A 169 -1.17 11.82 -14.06
C ALA A 169 -0.73 10.53 -14.78
N THR A 170 -1.69 9.87 -15.43
CA THR A 170 -1.51 8.65 -16.22
C THR A 170 -2.58 8.60 -17.31
N ASP A 171 -2.32 7.87 -18.39
CA ASP A 171 -3.31 7.54 -19.43
C ASP A 171 -3.84 6.10 -19.28
N ASP A 172 -3.75 5.55 -18.07
CA ASP A 172 -4.22 4.20 -17.78
C ASP A 172 -5.74 4.12 -17.94
N PRO A 173 -6.28 3.24 -18.81
CA PRO A 173 -7.71 3.21 -19.08
C PRO A 173 -8.58 2.95 -17.85
N GLU A 174 -8.12 2.12 -16.91
CA GLU A 174 -8.89 1.75 -15.73
C GLU A 174 -8.92 2.92 -14.71
N ILE A 175 -7.77 3.58 -14.51
CA ILE A 175 -7.70 4.78 -13.69
C ILE A 175 -8.47 5.93 -14.35
N CYS A 176 -8.34 6.13 -15.66
CA CYS A 176 -9.04 7.21 -16.38
C CYS A 176 -10.55 6.97 -16.54
N SER A 177 -11.04 5.75 -16.28
CA SER A 177 -12.47 5.41 -16.40
C SER A 177 -13.37 6.23 -15.47
N HIS A 178 -12.83 6.73 -14.35
CA HIS A 178 -13.58 7.54 -13.42
C HIS A 178 -12.69 8.60 -12.76
N PRO A 179 -13.12 9.87 -12.67
CA PRO A 179 -12.27 10.95 -12.18
C PRO A 179 -11.85 10.80 -10.72
N ALA A 180 -12.56 10.01 -9.90
CA ALA A 180 -12.19 9.74 -8.52
C ALA A 180 -11.02 8.75 -8.37
N ASN A 181 -10.78 7.91 -9.37
CA ASN A 181 -9.64 7.01 -9.36
C ASN A 181 -8.34 7.80 -9.47
N CYS A 182 -7.26 7.24 -8.97
CA CYS A 182 -5.97 7.88 -9.11
C CYS A 182 -4.80 6.91 -9.00
N LEU A 183 -3.72 7.31 -9.66
CA LEU A 183 -2.39 6.81 -9.41
C LEU A 183 -1.71 7.72 -8.38
N MET A 184 -1.18 7.14 -7.31
CA MET A 184 -0.33 7.86 -6.38
C MET A 184 1.05 7.23 -6.33
N VAL A 185 2.08 8.06 -6.20
CA VAL A 185 3.47 7.65 -6.37
C VAL A 185 4.35 8.36 -5.37
N ARG A 186 5.25 7.61 -4.73
CA ARG A 186 6.41 8.14 -4.01
C ARG A 186 7.67 7.80 -4.79
N ILE A 187 8.47 8.79 -5.15
CA ILE A 187 9.79 8.58 -5.74
C ILE A 187 10.84 8.73 -4.64
N GLY A 188 11.55 7.65 -4.34
CA GLY A 188 12.63 7.65 -3.38
C GLY A 188 13.80 8.54 -3.79
N LYS A 189 14.54 9.08 -2.81
CA LYS A 189 15.62 10.07 -3.03
C LYS A 189 16.82 9.52 -3.82
N ARG A 190 16.96 8.19 -3.88
CA ARG A 190 18.07 7.49 -4.53
C ARG A 190 17.66 6.75 -5.80
N VAL A 191 16.43 6.96 -6.27
CA VAL A 191 15.99 6.48 -7.58
C VAL A 191 16.74 7.25 -8.66
N ASP A 192 17.35 6.52 -9.59
CA ASP A 192 18.05 7.09 -10.73
C ASP A 192 17.09 7.67 -11.78
N THR A 193 17.64 8.53 -12.64
CA THR A 193 16.84 9.21 -13.67
C THR A 193 16.30 8.25 -14.72
N ASP A 194 16.99 7.15 -15.02
CA ASP A 194 16.57 6.21 -16.06
C ASP A 194 15.31 5.46 -15.62
N SER A 195 15.25 5.02 -14.36
CA SER A 195 14.04 4.44 -13.75
C SER A 195 12.88 5.42 -13.70
N ILE A 196 13.12 6.70 -13.37
CA ILE A 196 12.06 7.74 -13.38
C ILE A 196 11.51 7.92 -14.81
N GLN A 197 12.38 8.02 -15.81
CA GLN A 197 11.96 8.15 -17.20
C GLN A 197 11.25 6.89 -17.72
N ALA A 198 11.69 5.70 -17.32
CA ALA A 198 11.01 4.45 -17.62
C ALA A 198 9.60 4.43 -17.03
N PHE A 199 9.46 4.89 -15.78
CA PHE A 199 8.17 5.00 -15.12
C PHE A 199 7.26 6.07 -15.76
N ASP A 200 7.81 7.20 -16.23
CA ASP A 200 7.07 8.19 -17.01
C ASP A 200 6.52 7.61 -18.32
N ARG A 201 7.32 6.82 -19.05
CA ARG A 201 6.86 6.10 -20.25
C ARG A 201 5.79 5.08 -19.90
N LEU A 202 5.95 4.40 -18.76
CA LEU A 202 5.00 3.40 -18.29
C LEU A 202 3.63 4.00 -17.97
N ARG A 203 3.56 5.19 -17.35
CA ARG A 203 2.32 5.94 -17.08
C ARG A 203 1.69 6.58 -18.30
N PHE A 204 2.43 6.76 -19.39
CA PHE A 204 1.95 7.37 -20.63
C PHE A 204 2.33 6.50 -21.84
N HIS A 205 1.58 5.43 -22.06
CA HIS A 205 1.83 4.47 -23.13
C HIS A 205 1.41 5.02 -24.49
N ASN A 206 0.38 5.89 -24.55
CA ASN A 206 -0.15 6.45 -25.79
C ASN A 206 0.53 7.77 -26.22
N ARG A 207 1.74 8.04 -25.74
CA ARG A 207 2.49 9.26 -26.08
C ARG A 207 2.83 9.41 -27.57
N PHE A 208 2.68 8.36 -28.37
CA PHE A 208 2.87 8.37 -29.83
C PHE A 208 1.80 9.14 -30.62
N MET A 209 0.71 9.59 -29.98
CA MET A 209 -0.35 10.38 -30.63
C MET A 209 -0.12 11.91 -30.60
N TYR A 210 1.06 12.37 -30.15
CA TYR A 210 1.46 13.78 -30.10
C TYR A 210 2.89 14.00 -30.59
#